data_AF-A0A2Y9I2Z7-F1
#
_entry.id   AF-A0A2Y9I2Z7-F1
#
_cell.length_a   1.000
_cell.length_b   1.000
_cell.length_c   1.000
_cell.angle_alpha   90.00
_cell.angle_beta   90.00
_cell.angle_gamma   90.00
#
_symmetry.space_group_name_H-M   'P 1'
#
loop_
_entity.id
_entity.type
_entity.pdbx_description
1 polymer ?
#
loop_
_entity_poly.entity_id
_entity_poly.type
_entity_poly.pdbx_seq_one_letter_code
_entity_poly.pdbx_strand_id
1 'polypeptide(L)'
;MVLENNSNVIVMITREIEGGIIKCHHYWPISMKKPLELKNCHIFLENYQILQYFIIRIFHVVKKSFNIKNIVTQMREQRYGMIQTKEQYFFCYKVVLEVLQKLLTLD
;
A
#
# COMPACT_ATOMS: atom_id res chain seq x y z
N MET A 1 3.69 6.40 -8.02
CA MET A 1 4.81 7.35 -7.81
C MET A 1 5.95 6.75 -7.00
N VAL A 2 5.94 6.75 -5.66
CA VAL A 2 7.13 6.33 -4.85
C VAL A 2 7.53 4.87 -5.09
N LEU A 3 6.58 3.93 -4.94
CA LEU A 3 6.82 2.50 -5.19
C LEU A 3 7.08 2.19 -6.67
N GLU A 4 6.36 2.83 -7.58
CA GLU A 4 6.49 2.64 -9.04
C GLU A 4 7.87 3.08 -9.55
N ASN A 5 8.40 4.17 -9.00
CA ASN A 5 9.72 4.70 -9.36
C ASN A 5 10.86 4.15 -8.49
N ASN A 6 10.61 3.13 -7.67
CA ASN A 6 11.59 2.53 -6.76
C ASN A 6 12.36 3.57 -5.92
N SER A 7 11.66 4.61 -5.44
CA SER A 7 12.26 5.72 -4.70
C SER A 7 12.51 5.32 -3.25
N ASN A 8 13.75 5.50 -2.77
CA ASN A 8 14.15 5.10 -1.41
C ASN A 8 14.21 6.26 -0.41
N VAL A 9 14.17 7.51 -0.89
CA VAL A 9 14.27 8.72 -0.06
C VAL A 9 13.18 9.70 -0.46
N ILE A 10 12.52 10.28 0.54
CA ILE A 10 11.57 11.38 0.38
C ILE A 10 12.10 12.55 1.20
N VAL A 11 12.18 13.74 0.59
CA VAL A 11 12.57 14.97 1.27
C VAL A 11 11.37 15.90 1.34
N MET A 12 10.88 16.15 2.55
CA MET A 12 9.82 17.13 2.80
C MET A 12 10.46 18.44 3.30
N ILE A 13 10.32 19.50 2.51
CA ILE A 13 10.98 20.79 2.74
C ILE A 13 10.06 21.88 3.32
N THR A 14 8.79 21.54 3.59
CA THR A 14 7.82 22.44 4.22
C THR A 14 7.28 21.82 5.49
N ARG A 15 6.71 22.64 6.38
CA ARG A 15 5.84 22.10 7.46
C ARG A 15 4.48 21.70 6.89
N GLU A 16 3.70 20.96 7.66
CA GLU A 16 2.30 20.66 7.29
C GLU A 16 1.47 21.95 7.26
N ILE A 17 1.70 22.84 8.23
CA ILE A 17 1.02 24.14 8.36
C ILE A 17 2.06 25.26 8.54
N GLU A 18 1.91 26.34 7.77
CA GLU A 18 2.73 27.54 7.86
C GLU A 18 1.83 28.78 7.86
N GLY A 19 1.92 29.61 8.90
CA GLY A 19 1.06 30.79 9.02
C GLY A 19 -0.44 30.49 9.02
N GLY A 20 -0.84 29.31 9.53
CA GLY A 20 -2.23 28.84 9.52
C GLY A 20 -2.70 28.22 8.20
N ILE A 21 -1.86 28.22 7.16
CA ILE A 21 -2.18 27.65 5.85
C ILE A 21 -1.63 26.22 5.75
N ILE A 22 -2.48 25.28 5.31
CA ILE A 22 -2.07 23.90 5.02
C ILE A 22 -1.18 23.91 3.76
N LYS A 23 0.08 23.51 3.92
CA LYS A 23 1.07 23.36 2.83
C LYS A 23 1.19 21.91 2.39
N CYS A 24 1.03 20.98 3.31
CA CYS A 24 1.16 19.56 3.04
C CYS A 24 0.22 18.76 3.95
N HIS A 25 -0.52 17.83 3.36
CA HIS A 25 -1.29 16.87 4.13
C HIS A 25 -0.36 15.82 4.72
N HIS A 26 -0.74 15.28 5.88
CA HIS A 26 -0.03 14.17 6.48
C HIS A 26 -0.21 12.88 5.67
N TYR A 27 0.87 12.33 5.11
CA TYR A 27 0.84 11.14 4.24
C TYR A 27 1.69 9.96 4.75
N TRP A 28 2.18 10.02 5.99
CA TRP A 28 2.99 8.96 6.61
C TRP A 28 2.32 8.41 7.89
N PRO A 29 2.78 7.29 8.46
CA PRO A 29 2.27 6.79 9.74
C PRO A 29 2.69 7.70 10.91
N ILE A 30 1.74 8.08 11.76
CA ILE A 30 1.97 8.92 12.94
C ILE A 30 2.58 8.12 14.10
N SER A 31 2.37 6.81 14.14
CA SER A 31 2.74 5.94 15.25
C SER A 31 3.35 4.63 14.78
N MET A 32 4.32 4.11 15.52
CA MET A 32 4.90 2.79 15.30
C MET A 32 3.90 1.65 15.59
N LYS A 33 2.79 1.93 16.27
CA LYS A 33 1.78 0.92 16.65
C LYS A 33 0.82 0.56 15.52
N LYS A 34 0.63 1.45 14.54
CA LYS A 34 -0.38 1.28 13.49
C LYS A 34 0.19 1.69 12.13
N PRO A 35 0.19 0.79 11.13
CA PRO A 35 0.63 1.15 9.79
C PRO A 35 -0.36 2.13 9.13
N LEU A 36 0.15 2.88 8.16
CA LEU A 36 -0.69 3.57 7.19
C LEU A 36 -1.14 2.56 6.13
N GLU A 37 -2.45 2.39 6.04
CA GLU A 37 -3.11 1.51 5.08
C GLU A 37 -3.29 2.21 3.73
N LEU A 38 -2.53 1.79 2.71
CA LEU A 38 -2.77 2.17 1.33
C LEU A 38 -3.38 1.00 0.55
N LYS A 39 -3.95 1.27 -0.62
CA LYS A 39 -4.64 0.25 -1.44
C LYS A 39 -3.76 -0.98 -1.71
N ASN A 40 -2.48 -0.76 -2.01
CA ASN A 40 -1.56 -1.80 -2.48
C ASN A 40 -0.41 -2.11 -1.51
N CYS A 41 -0.29 -1.39 -0.41
CA CYS A 41 0.79 -1.58 0.56
C CYS A 41 0.42 -1.11 1.96
N HIS A 42 1.17 -1.59 2.94
CA HIS A 42 1.20 -1.09 4.30
C HIS A 42 2.52 -0.34 4.50
N ILE A 43 2.46 0.85 5.09
CA ILE A 43 3.65 1.62 5.45
C ILE A 43 3.78 1.61 6.97
N PHE A 44 4.89 1.10 7.47
CA PHE A 44 5.23 1.08 8.89
C PHE A 44 6.26 2.17 9.18
N LEU A 45 6.06 2.92 10.26
CA LEU A 45 7.11 3.74 10.84
C LEU A 45 7.93 2.83 11.75
N GLU A 46 9.16 2.51 11.36
CA GLU A 46 10.05 1.65 12.15
C GLU A 46 10.81 2.47 13.19
N ASN A 47 11.33 3.62 12.77
CA ASN A 47 12.12 4.48 13.64
C ASN A 47 12.03 5.94 13.19
N TYR A 48 12.33 6.86 14.10
CA TYR A 48 12.55 8.25 13.77
C TYR A 48 13.58 8.89 14.70
N GLN A 49 14.31 9.86 14.18
CA GLN A 49 15.27 10.65 14.93
C GLN A 49 14.94 12.12 14.75
N ILE A 50 14.73 12.82 15.87
CA ILE A 50 14.55 14.27 15.87
C ILE A 50 15.94 14.89 15.99
N LEU A 51 16.28 15.75 15.03
CA LEU A 51 17.49 16.56 15.04
C LEU A 51 17.12 18.03 15.18
N GLN A 52 18.12 18.89 15.33
CA GLN A 52 17.91 20.32 15.53
C GLN A 52 17.10 20.99 14.41
N TYR A 53 17.28 20.55 13.16
CA TYR A 53 16.70 21.21 11.99
C TYR A 53 15.69 20.37 11.21
N PHE A 54 15.71 19.04 11.37
CA PHE A 54 14.84 18.13 10.63
C PHE A 54 14.60 16.83 11.40
N ILE A 55 13.66 16.04 10.92
CA ILE A 55 13.33 14.73 11.48
C ILE A 55 13.63 13.68 10.42
N ILE A 56 14.43 12.69 10.77
CA ILE A 56 14.64 11.50 9.93
C ILE A 56 13.58 10.48 10.32
N ARG A 57 12.91 9.87 9.34
CA ARG A 57 11.95 8.78 9.55
C ARG A 57 12.33 7.59 8.68
N ILE A 58 12.39 6.42 9.27
CA ILE A 58 12.65 5.16 8.58
C ILE A 58 11.32 4.44 8.41
N PHE A 59 10.96 4.20 7.15
CA PHE A 59 9.73 3.53 6.79
C PHE A 59 10.03 2.16 6.19
N HIS A 60 9.29 1.15 6.63
CA HIS A 60 9.24 -0.14 5.98
C HIS A 60 7.92 -0.28 5.23
N VAL A 61 8.02 -0.54 3.92
CA VAL A 61 6.87 -0.63 3.02
C VAL A 61 6.66 -2.08 2.64
N VAL A 62 5.53 -2.64 3.06
CA VAL A 62 5.15 -4.01 2.74
C VAL A 62 4.07 -3.99 1.67
N LYS A 63 4.36 -4.52 0.48
CA LYS A 63 3.33 -4.73 -0.55
C LYS A 63 2.28 -5.69 -0.02
N LYS A 64 1.00 -5.35 -0.22
CA LYS A 64 -0.09 -6.25 0.13
C LYS A 64 0.04 -7.52 -0.70
N SER A 65 0.02 -8.67 -0.03
CA SER A 65 0.00 -9.96 -0.71
C SER A 65 -1.23 -10.05 -1.60
N PHE A 66 -1.05 -10.50 -2.84
CA PHE A 66 -2.18 -10.81 -3.70
C PHE A 66 -3.02 -11.93 -3.07
N ASN A 67 -4.28 -11.64 -2.75
CA ASN A 67 -5.18 -12.59 -2.13
C ASN A 67 -6.57 -12.47 -2.75
N ILE A 68 -6.96 -13.50 -3.52
CA ILE A 68 -8.22 -13.52 -4.24
C ILE A 68 -9.41 -13.40 -3.28
N LYS A 69 -9.36 -14.03 -2.10
CA LYS A 69 -10.45 -13.89 -1.10
C LYS A 69 -10.66 -12.44 -0.71
N ASN A 70 -9.58 -11.73 -0.36
CA ASN A 70 -9.67 -10.33 0.04
C ASN A 70 -10.18 -9.44 -1.10
N ILE A 71 -9.71 -9.67 -2.33
CA ILE A 71 -10.16 -8.95 -3.52
C ILE A 71 -11.66 -9.16 -3.73
N VAL A 72 -12.14 -10.41 -3.72
CA VAL A 72 -13.56 -10.72 -3.92
C VAL A 72 -14.43 -10.12 -2.81
N THR A 73 -13.98 -10.16 -1.55
CA THR A 73 -14.67 -9.49 -0.44
C THR A 73 -14.82 -8.00 -0.71
N GLN A 74 -13.74 -7.30 -1.08
CA GLN A 74 -13.78 -5.86 -1.38
C GLN A 74 -14.68 -5.55 -2.59
N MET A 75 -14.66 -6.38 -3.63
CA MET A 75 -15.55 -6.21 -4.79
C MET A 75 -17.03 -6.32 -4.40
N ARG A 76 -17.37 -7.23 -3.47
CA ARG A 76 -18.74 -7.42 -2.99
C ARG A 76 -19.22 -6.30 -2.06
N GLU A 77 -18.31 -5.66 -1.31
CA GLU A 77 -18.62 -4.45 -0.54
C GLU A 77 -18.99 -3.26 -1.43
N GLN A 78 -18.33 -3.13 -2.59
CA GLN A 78 -18.63 -2.06 -3.55
C GLN A 78 -19.88 -2.37 -4.40
N ARG A 79 -20.06 -3.62 -4.81
CA ARG A 79 -21.21 -4.06 -5.60
C ARG A 79 -21.63 -5.47 -5.19
N TYR A 80 -22.81 -5.56 -4.58
CA TYR A 80 -23.39 -6.84 -4.22
C TYR A 80 -23.54 -7.75 -5.46
N GLY A 81 -23.26 -9.05 -5.29
CA GLY A 81 -23.38 -10.03 -6.36
C GLY A 81 -22.15 -10.20 -7.27
N MET A 82 -20.98 -9.64 -6.93
CA MET A 82 -19.73 -9.99 -7.62
C MET A 82 -19.31 -11.43 -7.30
N ILE A 83 -19.04 -12.23 -8.35
CA ILE A 83 -18.58 -13.63 -8.31
C ILE A 83 -19.53 -14.49 -7.46
N GLN A 84 -20.61 -14.97 -8.06
CA GLN A 84 -21.76 -15.52 -7.32
C GLN A 84 -21.64 -17.01 -7.06
N THR A 85 -20.99 -17.75 -7.96
CA THR A 85 -20.92 -19.21 -7.89
C THR A 85 -19.54 -19.71 -7.48
N LYS A 86 -19.49 -20.95 -6.97
CA LYS A 86 -18.24 -21.62 -6.60
C LYS A 86 -17.33 -21.79 -7.81
N GLU A 87 -17.91 -22.07 -8.97
CA GLU A 87 -17.21 -22.29 -10.24
C GLU A 87 -16.53 -21.00 -10.72
N GLN A 88 -17.22 -19.85 -10.61
CA GLN A 88 -16.64 -18.55 -10.92
C GLN A 88 -15.47 -18.21 -9.98
N TYR A 89 -15.64 -18.47 -8.69
CA TYR A 89 -14.58 -18.24 -7.70
C TYR A 89 -13.36 -19.14 -7.98
N PHE A 90 -13.58 -20.41 -8.30
CA PHE A 90 -12.51 -21.34 -8.69
C PHE A 90 -11.83 -20.93 -9.99
N PHE A 91 -12.58 -20.42 -10.97
CA PHE A 91 -12.06 -19.89 -12.21
C PHE A 91 -11.06 -18.74 -11.97
N CYS A 92 -11.34 -17.83 -11.02
CA CYS A 92 -10.39 -16.78 -10.65
C CYS A 92 -9.03 -17.35 -10.20
N TYR A 93 -9.03 -18.39 -9.35
CA TYR A 93 -7.77 -19.04 -8.93
C TYR A 93 -7.05 -19.71 -10.09
N LYS A 94 -7.78 -20.40 -10.98
CA LYS A 94 -7.20 -21.03 -12.17
C LYS A 94 -6.49 -20.02 -13.07
N VAL A 95 -7.17 -18.92 -13.41
CA VAL A 95 -6.60 -17.88 -14.29
C VAL A 95 -5.36 -17.24 -13.65
N VAL A 96 -5.43 -16.89 -12.35
CA VAL A 96 -4.28 -16.33 -11.65
C VAL A 96 -3.11 -17.29 -11.66
N LEU A 97 -3.35 -18.57 -11.36
CA LEU A 97 -2.31 -19.59 -11.38
C LEU A 97 -1.66 -19.72 -12.77
N GLU A 98 -2.48 -19.75 -13.82
CA GLU A 98 -2.00 -19.81 -15.21
C GLU A 98 -1.14 -18.59 -15.57
N VAL A 99 -1.56 -17.39 -15.18
CA VAL A 99 -0.79 -16.15 -15.40
C VAL A 99 0.53 -16.19 -14.63
N LEU A 100 0.52 -16.59 -13.35
CA LEU A 100 1.73 -16.67 -12.53
C LEU A 100 2.72 -17.70 -13.10
N GLN A 101 2.23 -18.85 -13.56
CA GLN A 101 3.07 -19.84 -14.23
C GLN A 101 3.73 -19.27 -15.48
N LYS A 102 2.96 -18.56 -16.32
CA LYS A 102 3.50 -17.90 -17.53
C LYS A 102 4.56 -16.86 -17.18
N LEU A 103 4.37 -16.08 -16.12
CA LEU A 103 5.35 -15.08 -15.67
C LEU A 103 6.65 -15.74 -15.16
N LEU A 104 6.54 -16.90 -14.50
CA LEU A 104 7.70 -17.65 -14.00
C LEU A 104 8.46 -18.41 -15.09
N THR A 105 7.83 -18.70 -16.23
CA THR A 105 8.49 -19.36 -17.38
C THR A 105 9.00 -18.35 -18.41
N LEU A 106 8.94 -17.05 -18.12
CA LEU A 106 9.46 -15.96 -18.97
C LEU A 106 10.90 -15.54 -18.60
N ASP A 107 11.56 -16.29 -17.71
CA ASP A 107 13.00 -16.17 -17.42
C ASP A 107 13.85 -16.99 -18.41
#